data_AF-A0A382UCW9-F1
#
_entry.id   AF-A0A382UCW9-F1
#
_cell.length_a   1.000
_cell.length_b   1.000
_cell.length_c   1.000
_cell.angle_alpha   90.00
_cell.angle_beta   90.00
_cell.angle_gamma   90.00
#
_symmetry.space_group_name_H-M   'P 1'
#
loop_
_entity.id
_entity.type
_entity.pdbx_description
1 polymer ?
#
loop_
_entity_poly.entity_id
_entity_poly.type
_entity_poly.pdbx_seq_one_letter_code
_entity_poly.pdbx_strand_id
1 'polypeptide(L)'
;MLCATGCGVTQAGLLVGFKLMGLNCQIYGITVSRTRDECIAHIKQLIGETEETLGLNSKVPSNDIFVFDEYIGDGYTMPTSKGIEAIHLVAQTEGIFLDPIYTGKAMAGLTDLVKKGHIGLDQKVIFLHTGGSPSIFSFSSEISNSNNIIN
;
A
#
# COMPACT_ATOMS: atom_id res chain seq x y z
N MET A 1 -6.74 -7.33 -2.49
CA MET A 1 -6.73 -5.85 -2.39
C MET A 1 -5.36 -5.41 -1.91
N LEU A 2 -4.82 -4.31 -2.43
CA LEU A 2 -3.53 -3.76 -2.00
C LEU A 2 -3.66 -2.25 -1.73
N CYS A 3 -3.08 -1.79 -0.63
CA CYS A 3 -3.04 -0.37 -0.26
C CYS A 3 -1.68 0.02 0.33
N ALA A 4 -1.40 1.33 0.37
CA ALA A 4 -0.31 1.85 1.19
C ALA A 4 -0.68 1.74 2.68
N THR A 5 0.30 1.44 3.52
CA THR A 5 0.15 1.33 4.98
C THR A 5 1.05 2.36 5.66
N GLY A 6 0.45 3.48 6.07
CA GLY A 6 1.09 4.49 6.91
C GLY A 6 0.86 4.22 8.40
N CYS A 7 -0.20 4.80 8.95
CA CYS A 7 -0.64 4.56 10.34
C CYS A 7 -1.46 3.27 10.53
N GLY A 8 -1.72 2.48 9.48
CA GLY A 8 -2.39 1.18 9.60
C GLY A 8 -3.92 1.20 9.69
N VAL A 9 -4.54 2.35 9.98
CA VAL A 9 -6.00 2.46 10.20
C VAL A 9 -6.84 1.99 9.01
N THR A 10 -6.43 2.32 7.78
CA THR A 10 -7.12 1.87 6.56
C THR A 10 -7.11 0.35 6.45
N GLN A 11 -5.93 -0.27 6.65
CA GLN A 11 -5.78 -1.71 6.57
C GLN A 11 -6.57 -2.43 7.67
N ALA A 12 -6.51 -1.92 8.91
CA ALA A 12 -7.27 -2.46 10.05
C ALA A 12 -8.78 -2.43 9.79
N GLY A 13 -9.32 -1.29 9.36
CA GLY A 13 -10.75 -1.16 9.05
C GLY A 13 -11.20 -2.07 7.91
N LEU A 14 -10.40 -2.21 6.85
CA LEU A 14 -10.68 -3.14 5.75
C LEU A 14 -10.71 -4.59 6.24
N LEU A 15 -9.73 -5.00 7.06
CA LEU A 15 -9.67 -6.35 7.62
C LEU A 15 -10.93 -6.67 8.45
N VAL A 16 -11.31 -5.78 9.36
CA VAL A 16 -12.52 -5.95 10.18
C VAL A 16 -13.77 -6.03 9.30
N GLY A 17 -13.97 -5.06 8.41
CA GLY A 17 -15.14 -4.99 7.55
C GLY A 17 -15.27 -6.20 6.62
N PHE A 18 -14.18 -6.60 5.98
CA PHE A 18 -14.18 -7.74 5.05
C PHE A 18 -14.49 -9.04 5.77
N LYS A 19 -13.93 -9.20 6.97
CA LYS A 19 -14.16 -10.40 7.76
C LYS A 19 -15.62 -10.50 8.22
N LEU A 20 -16.21 -9.40 8.67
CA LEU A 20 -17.63 -9.34 9.06
C LEU A 20 -18.57 -9.60 7.88
N MET A 21 -18.20 -9.16 6.68
CA MET A 21 -18.96 -9.39 5.46
C MET A 21 -18.72 -10.78 4.84
N GLY A 22 -17.82 -11.60 5.41
CA GLY A 22 -17.46 -12.91 4.86
C GLY A 22 -16.78 -12.83 3.49
N LEU A 23 -16.11 -11.72 3.17
CA LEU A 23 -15.45 -11.54 1.88
C LEU A 23 -14.14 -12.31 1.85
N ASN A 24 -13.99 -13.18 0.84
CA ASN A 24 -12.76 -13.90 0.59
C ASN A 24 -11.79 -13.05 -0.25
N CYS A 25 -11.16 -12.05 0.37
CA CYS A 25 -10.17 -11.19 -0.26
C CYS A 25 -9.01 -10.94 0.68
N GLN A 26 -7.80 -11.27 0.24
CA GLN A 26 -6.57 -10.94 0.96
C GLN A 26 -6.30 -9.43 0.87
N ILE A 27 -5.81 -8.84 1.96
CA ILE A 27 -5.49 -7.41 2.05
C ILE A 27 -3.99 -7.27 2.28
N TYR A 28 -3.29 -6.74 1.29
CA TYR A 28 -1.84 -6.50 1.34
C TYR A 28 -1.57 -5.03 1.63
N GLY A 29 -0.77 -4.79 2.67
CA GLY A 29 -0.27 -3.47 3.02
C GLY A 29 1.17 -3.29 2.54
N ILE A 30 1.45 -2.25 1.77
CA ILE A 30 2.83 -1.81 1.50
C ILE A 30 3.16 -0.71 2.51
N THR A 31 3.98 -1.03 3.52
CA THR A 31 4.33 -0.03 4.53
C THR A 31 5.32 1.00 3.97
N VAL A 32 5.16 2.24 4.42
CA VAL A 32 5.93 3.39 3.93
C VAL A 32 6.85 3.98 4.98
N SER A 33 6.82 3.46 6.21
CA SER A 33 7.51 4.08 7.36
C SER A 33 8.03 3.11 8.42
N ARG A 34 7.27 2.06 8.77
CA ARG A 34 7.63 1.11 9.84
C ARG A 34 7.95 -0.26 9.29
N THR A 35 8.69 -1.06 10.04
CA THR A 35 8.93 -2.46 9.71
C THR A 35 7.62 -3.26 9.65
N ARG A 36 7.66 -4.40 8.98
CA ARG A 36 6.53 -5.33 8.89
C ARG A 36 5.97 -5.69 10.27
N ASP A 37 6.83 -6.04 11.21
CA ASP A 37 6.41 -6.51 12.53
C ASP A 37 5.77 -5.40 13.37
N GLU A 38 6.33 -4.18 13.32
CA GLU A 38 5.73 -3.01 13.97
C GLU A 38 4.37 -2.67 13.37
N CYS A 39 4.24 -2.70 12.04
CA CYS A 39 2.96 -2.49 11.36
C CYS A 39 1.93 -3.55 11.73
N ILE A 40 2.30 -4.83 11.72
CA ILE A 40 1.39 -5.92 12.09
C ILE A 40 0.94 -5.78 13.54
N ALA A 41 1.85 -5.48 14.47
CA ALA A 41 1.51 -5.26 15.88
C ALA A 41 0.53 -4.09 16.03
N HIS A 42 0.79 -2.97 15.35
CA HIS A 42 -0.10 -1.81 15.43
C HIS A 42 -1.47 -2.06 14.78
N ILE A 43 -1.52 -2.77 13.65
CA ILE A 43 -2.79 -3.14 13.00
C ILE A 43 -3.62 -4.05 13.90
N LYS A 44 -3.00 -5.01 14.61
CA LYS A 44 -3.70 -5.85 15.58
C LYS A 44 -4.33 -5.04 16.71
N GLN A 45 -3.60 -4.06 17.23
CA GLN A 45 -4.12 -3.14 18.24
C GLN A 45 -5.34 -2.37 17.69
N LEU A 46 -5.22 -1.77 16.51
CA LEU A 46 -6.31 -1.01 15.86
C LEU A 46 -7.55 -1.87 15.58
N ILE A 47 -7.36 -3.15 15.22
CA ILE A 47 -8.47 -4.11 15.07
C ILE A 47 -9.19 -4.28 16.40
N GLY A 48 -8.46 -4.54 17.50
CA GLY A 48 -9.06 -4.70 18.83
C GLY A 48 -9.81 -3.46 19.31
N GLU A 49 -9.22 -2.27 19.12
CA GLU A 49 -9.86 -0.98 19.45
C GLU A 49 -11.14 -0.76 18.62
N THR A 50 -11.11 -1.13 17.33
CA THR A 50 -12.29 -1.03 16.45
C THR A 50 -13.40 -1.98 16.89
N GLU A 51 -13.04 -3.23 17.25
CA GLU A 51 -13.99 -4.23 17.74
C GLU A 51 -14.62 -3.81 19.06
N GLU A 52 -13.83 -3.32 20.02
CA GLU A 52 -14.32 -2.80 21.29
C GLU A 52 -15.26 -1.60 21.09
N THR A 53 -14.84 -0.63 20.29
CA THR A 53 -15.60 0.61 20.03
C THR A 53 -16.96 0.33 19.41
N LEU A 54 -17.02 -0.66 18.51
CA LEU A 54 -18.24 -0.96 17.74
C LEU A 54 -19.05 -2.13 18.31
N GLY A 55 -18.58 -2.78 19.39
CA GLY A 55 -19.21 -3.99 19.95
C GLY A 55 -19.19 -5.18 18.98
N LEU A 56 -18.12 -5.32 18.19
CA LEU A 56 -17.97 -6.34 17.15
C LEU A 56 -17.04 -7.46 17.60
N ASN A 57 -17.10 -8.59 16.88
CA ASN A 57 -16.14 -9.68 17.00
C ASN A 57 -15.88 -10.24 15.60
N SER A 58 -14.99 -9.57 14.87
CA SER A 58 -14.64 -9.93 13.50
C SER A 58 -13.86 -11.23 13.44
N LYS A 59 -13.11 -11.59 14.50
CA LYS A 59 -12.21 -12.76 14.52
C LYS A 59 -11.21 -12.73 13.37
N VAL A 60 -10.64 -11.57 13.06
CA VAL A 60 -9.54 -11.45 12.08
C VAL A 60 -8.35 -12.28 12.56
N PRO A 61 -7.95 -13.33 11.83
CA PRO A 61 -6.77 -14.14 12.16
C PRO A 61 -5.48 -13.34 12.01
N SER A 62 -4.50 -13.57 12.89
CA SER A 62 -3.19 -12.90 12.79
C SER A 62 -2.44 -13.22 11.48
N ASN A 63 -2.68 -14.38 10.89
CA ASN A 63 -2.10 -14.80 9.61
C ASN A 63 -2.80 -14.20 8.38
N ASP A 64 -3.90 -13.45 8.56
CA ASP A 64 -4.57 -12.70 7.49
C ASP A 64 -4.04 -11.26 7.37
N ILE A 65 -3.09 -10.84 8.21
CA ILE A 65 -2.49 -9.50 8.20
C ILE A 65 -1.18 -9.53 7.40
N PHE A 66 -1.24 -9.10 6.14
CA PHE A 66 -0.08 -9.08 5.25
C PHE A 66 0.51 -7.66 5.14
N VAL A 67 1.80 -7.52 5.44
CA VAL A 67 2.55 -6.27 5.29
C VAL A 67 3.91 -6.54 4.64
N PHE A 68 4.29 -5.70 3.68
CA PHE A 68 5.56 -5.73 2.96
C PHE A 68 6.31 -4.42 3.21
N ASP A 69 7.52 -4.50 3.76
CA ASP A 69 8.36 -3.38 4.18
C ASP A 69 9.58 -3.15 3.29
N GLU A 70 9.75 -3.96 2.25
CA GLU A 70 10.87 -3.88 1.31
C GLU A 70 10.86 -2.62 0.42
N TYR A 71 9.74 -1.88 0.41
CA TYR A 71 9.51 -0.73 -0.47
C TYR A 71 9.65 0.63 0.23
N ILE A 72 10.04 0.64 1.51
CA ILE A 72 10.20 1.87 2.31
C ILE A 72 11.31 2.77 1.71
N GLY A 73 12.42 2.18 1.26
CA GLY A 73 13.60 2.92 0.81
C GLY A 73 14.31 3.66 1.95
N ASP A 74 14.75 4.89 1.69
CA ASP A 74 15.52 5.70 2.65
C ASP A 74 14.71 6.22 3.85
N GLY A 75 13.41 5.90 3.89
CA GLY A 75 12.54 6.17 5.04
C GLY A 75 11.21 6.81 4.66
N TYR A 76 10.48 7.21 5.70
CA TYR A 76 9.22 7.91 5.55
C TYR A 76 9.42 9.28 4.88
N THR A 77 8.44 9.72 4.09
CA THR A 77 8.48 10.93 3.24
C THR A 77 9.53 10.97 2.12
N MET A 78 10.46 10.01 2.07
CA MET A 78 11.47 9.92 1.02
C MET A 78 10.94 9.09 -0.16
N PRO A 79 10.85 9.64 -1.39
CA PRO A 79 10.49 8.87 -2.57
C PRO A 79 11.54 7.79 -2.86
N THR A 80 11.13 6.73 -3.56
CA THR A 80 12.05 5.71 -4.07
C THR A 80 12.09 5.72 -5.59
N SER A 81 13.21 5.33 -6.20
CA SER A 81 13.31 5.21 -7.66
C SER A 81 12.22 4.30 -8.23
N LYS A 82 11.95 3.17 -7.59
CA LYS A 82 10.84 2.26 -7.95
C LYS A 82 9.46 2.89 -7.77
N GLY A 83 9.27 3.70 -6.73
CA GLY A 83 8.04 4.48 -6.55
C GLY A 83 7.83 5.50 -7.68
N ILE A 84 8.89 6.20 -8.09
CA ILE A 84 8.84 7.15 -9.22
C ILE A 84 8.60 6.44 -10.55
N GLU A 85 9.27 5.32 -10.81
CA GLU A 85 9.00 4.47 -11.98
C GLU A 85 7.52 4.04 -12.03
N ALA A 86 6.95 3.63 -10.89
CA ALA A 86 5.55 3.23 -10.78
C ALA A 86 4.57 4.39 -11.01
N ILE A 87 4.90 5.60 -10.53
CA ILE A 87 4.13 6.83 -10.81
C ILE A 87 4.08 7.09 -12.31
N HIS A 88 5.24 7.07 -12.99
CA HIS A 88 5.32 7.30 -14.43
C HIS A 88 4.54 6.24 -15.22
N LEU A 89 4.72 4.97 -14.87
CA LEU A 89 4.01 3.87 -15.49
C LEU A 89 2.49 4.11 -15.47
N VAL A 90 1.93 4.34 -14.29
CA VAL A 90 0.48 4.48 -14.11
C VAL A 90 -0.05 5.78 -14.71
N ALA A 91 0.70 6.88 -14.62
CA ALA A 91 0.31 8.14 -15.24
C ALA A 91 0.27 8.02 -16.77
N GLN A 92 1.25 7.34 -17.39
CA GLN A 92 1.36 7.21 -18.84
C GLN A 92 0.41 6.17 -19.44
N THR A 93 0.09 5.11 -18.68
CA THR A 93 -0.76 4.01 -19.18
C THR A 93 -2.24 4.23 -18.85
N GLU A 94 -2.55 4.74 -17.66
CA GLU A 94 -3.92 4.83 -17.14
C GLU A 94 -4.40 6.27 -16.91
N GLY A 95 -3.52 7.27 -17.03
CA GLY A 95 -3.87 8.67 -16.73
C GLY A 95 -4.15 8.94 -15.25
N ILE A 96 -3.67 8.07 -14.35
CA ILE A 96 -3.90 8.16 -12.90
C ILE A 96 -2.63 8.65 -12.20
N PHE A 97 -2.78 9.65 -11.32
CA PHE A 97 -1.66 10.28 -10.61
C PHE A 97 -1.47 9.74 -9.19
N LEU A 98 -0.39 9.00 -9.00
CA LEU A 98 0.06 8.51 -7.71
C LEU A 98 1.04 9.48 -7.05
N ASP A 99 1.04 9.49 -5.73
CA ASP A 99 1.91 10.31 -4.91
C ASP A 99 3.24 9.59 -4.57
N PRO A 100 4.37 10.31 -4.45
CA PRO A 100 5.69 9.72 -4.22
C PRO A 100 5.93 9.17 -2.81
N ILE A 101 5.08 9.47 -1.83
CA ILE A 101 5.25 9.03 -0.44
C ILE A 101 4.52 7.72 -0.19
N TYR A 102 3.28 7.59 -0.67
CA TYR A 102 2.40 6.48 -0.36
C TYR A 102 2.06 5.62 -1.58
N THR A 103 1.21 6.14 -2.45
CA THR A 103 0.56 5.34 -3.50
C THR A 103 1.55 4.91 -4.60
N GLY A 104 2.60 5.70 -4.86
CA GLY A 104 3.71 5.32 -5.71
C GLY A 104 4.51 4.13 -5.17
N LYS A 105 4.84 4.13 -3.86
CA LYS A 105 5.50 2.98 -3.20
C LYS A 105 4.60 1.75 -3.19
N ALA A 106 3.30 1.93 -2.93
CA ALA A 106 2.35 0.83 -2.97
C ALA A 106 2.22 0.21 -4.37
N MET A 107 2.21 1.03 -5.42
CA MET A 107 2.17 0.55 -6.80
C MET A 107 3.48 -0.11 -7.23
N ALA A 108 4.63 0.41 -6.76
CA ALA A 108 5.91 -0.27 -6.94
C ALA A 108 5.90 -1.66 -6.29
N GLY A 109 5.34 -1.76 -5.08
CA GLY A 109 5.13 -3.03 -4.39
C GLY A 109 4.25 -3.99 -5.15
N LEU A 110 3.08 -3.53 -5.63
CA LEU A 110 2.20 -4.34 -6.48
C LEU A 110 2.93 -4.88 -7.72
N THR A 111 3.62 -4.01 -8.45
CA THR A 111 4.32 -4.38 -9.68
C THR A 111 5.39 -5.43 -9.42
N ASP A 112 6.15 -5.27 -8.34
CA ASP A 112 7.21 -6.21 -7.95
C ASP A 112 6.65 -7.55 -7.44
N LEU A 113 5.57 -7.54 -6.65
CA LEU A 113 4.91 -8.77 -6.19
C LEU A 113 4.34 -9.60 -7.35
N VAL A 114 3.82 -8.97 -8.40
CA VAL A 114 3.43 -9.65 -9.64
C VAL A 114 4.65 -10.23 -10.36
N LYS A 115 5.72 -9.44 -10.52
CA LYS A 115 6.97 -9.90 -11.17
C LYS A 115 7.61 -11.10 -10.46
N LYS A 116 7.53 -11.14 -9.13
CA LYS A 116 8.02 -12.24 -8.29
C LYS A 116 7.08 -13.47 -8.29
N GLY A 117 5.91 -13.39 -8.92
CA GLY A 117 4.89 -14.44 -8.90
C GLY A 117 4.21 -14.61 -7.55
N HIS A 118 4.39 -13.67 -6.62
CA HIS A 118 3.67 -13.68 -5.35
C HIS A 118 2.18 -13.38 -5.56
N ILE A 119 1.89 -12.51 -6.52
CA ILE A 119 0.55 -12.33 -7.08
C ILE A 119 0.54 -13.00 -8.47
N GLY A 120 -0.33 -13.99 -8.63
CA GLY A 120 -0.49 -14.75 -9.87
C GLY A 120 -1.13 -13.93 -10.99
N LEU A 121 -0.80 -14.25 -12.25
CA LEU A 121 -1.35 -13.57 -13.44
C LEU A 121 -2.87 -13.82 -13.62
N ASP A 122 -3.40 -14.88 -13.00
CA ASP A 122 -4.82 -15.23 -12.98
C ASP A 122 -5.58 -14.55 -11.83
N GLN A 123 -4.88 -13.88 -10.92
CA GLN A 123 -5.48 -13.21 -9.77
C GLN A 123 -5.96 -11.79 -10.12
N LYS A 124 -7.10 -11.41 -9.57
CA LYS A 124 -7.64 -10.05 -9.69
C LYS A 124 -7.19 -9.21 -8.50
N VAL A 125 -6.57 -8.06 -8.79
CA VAL A 125 -6.11 -7.12 -7.75
C VAL A 125 -6.97 -5.86 -7.77
N ILE A 126 -7.47 -5.48 -6.60
CA ILE A 126 -8.01 -4.14 -6.36
C ILE A 126 -6.90 -3.31 -5.72
N PHE A 127 -6.40 -2.30 -6.43
CA PHE A 127 -5.49 -1.30 -5.88
C PHE A 127 -6.30 -0.16 -5.27
N LEU A 128 -6.13 0.10 -3.97
CA LEU A 128 -6.82 1.19 -3.28
C LEU A 128 -5.99 2.46 -3.37
N HIS A 129 -6.37 3.35 -4.28
CA HIS A 129 -5.77 4.68 -4.42
C HIS A 129 -6.24 5.60 -3.30
N THR A 130 -5.47 5.71 -2.22
CA THR A 130 -5.83 6.50 -1.02
C THR A 130 -5.67 8.02 -1.18
N GLY A 131 -5.12 8.49 -2.30
CA GLY A 131 -4.98 9.92 -2.63
C GLY A 131 -3.52 10.36 -2.53
N GLY A 132 -3.27 11.56 -2.02
CA GLY A 132 -1.92 12.11 -1.82
C GLY A 132 -1.36 12.91 -2.99
N SER A 133 -2.04 12.91 -4.15
CA SER A 133 -1.57 13.54 -5.40
C SER A 133 -1.13 15.01 -5.28
N PRO A 134 -1.65 15.87 -4.39
CA PRO A 134 -1.09 17.21 -4.20
C PRO A 134 0.40 17.23 -3.82
N SER A 135 0.95 16.17 -3.22
CA SER A 135 2.38 16.12 -2.88
C SER A 135 3.27 16.06 -4.13
N ILE A 136 2.75 15.68 -5.30
CA ILE A 136 3.48 15.70 -6.58
C ILE A 136 4.12 17.06 -6.83
N PHE A 137 3.44 18.16 -6.47
CA PHE A 137 3.97 19.52 -6.66
C PHE A 137 5.21 19.79 -5.79
N SER A 138 5.22 19.26 -4.57
CA SER A 138 6.36 19.37 -3.66
C SER A 138 7.58 18.54 -4.10
N PHE A 139 7.36 17.48 -4.88
CA PHE A 139 8.40 16.59 -5.42
C PHE A 139 8.52 16.71 -6.95
N SER A 140 8.15 17.86 -7.49
CA SER A 140 8.08 18.06 -8.95
C SER A 140 9.43 17.88 -9.64
N SER A 141 10.54 18.25 -8.99
CA SER A 141 11.90 18.00 -9.48
C SER A 141 12.19 16.51 -9.61
N GLU A 142 11.96 15.73 -8.57
CA GLU A 142 12.23 14.29 -8.51
C GLU A 142 11.39 13.53 -9.53
N ILE A 143 10.13 13.92 -9.68
CA ILE A 143 9.21 13.31 -10.65
C ILE A 143 9.60 13.70 -12.08
N SER A 144 9.93 14.97 -12.34
CA SER A 144 10.23 15.47 -13.70
C SER A 144 11.63 15.08 -14.20
N ASN A 145 12.60 14.85 -13.30
CA ASN A 145 14.00 14.56 -13.66
C ASN A 145 14.24 13.13 -14.18
N SER A 146 13.18 12.36 -14.46
CA SER A 146 13.27 10.96 -14.94
C SER A 146 13.62 10.81 -16.42
N ASN A 147 13.99 11.90 -17.12
CA ASN A 147 14.38 11.94 -18.54
C ASN A 147 15.70 11.22 -18.91
N ASN A 148 16.24 10.36 -18.04
CA ASN A 148 17.49 9.61 -18.29
C ASN A 148 17.32 8.07 -18.35
N ILE A 149 16.10 7.53 -18.42
CA ILE A 149 15.87 6.06 -18.46
C ILE A 149 15.38 5.58 -19.83
N ILE A 150 15.29 6.45 -20.84
CA ILE A 150 14.98 6.06 -22.21
C ILE A 150 16.13 6.50 -23.13
N ASN A 151 17.18 5.69 -23.16
CA ASN A 151 18.14 5.57 -24.27
C ASN A 151 18.67 4.13 -24.29
#